data_AF-A0A9Q4L0U7-F1
#
_entry.id   AF-A0A9Q4L0U7-F1
#
_cell.length_a   1.000
_cell.length_b   1.000
_cell.length_c   1.000
_cell.angle_alpha   90.00
_cell.angle_beta   90.00
_cell.angle_gamma   90.00
#
_symmetry.space_group_name_H-M   'P 1'
#
loop_
_entity.id
_entity.type
_entity.pdbx_description
1 polymer ?
#
loop_
_entity_poly.entity_id
_entity_poly.type
_entity_poly.pdbx_seq_one_letter_code
_entity_poly.pdbx_strand_id
1 'polypeptide(L)'
;MPQISLVEYVPDDIEAKQLRASFDPVRLDPPTGPDSPELTVKWYRQDPHDWFRVNYTDPNTGFHAGWHQDEDHPALGRAHFQYSAADEENRWGITFEHETPSLILWEMVDELLEDVRPTYQYANEES
;
A
#
# COMPACT_ATOMS: atom_id res chain seq x y z
N MET A 1 20.78 3.58 -3.45
CA MET A 1 20.57 3.64 -1.98
C MET A 1 19.17 3.12 -1.70
N PRO A 2 18.89 2.45 -0.56
CA PRO A 2 17.56 1.91 -0.29
C PRO A 2 16.54 3.04 -0.12
N GLN A 3 15.35 2.89 -0.72
CA GLN A 3 14.23 3.85 -0.60
C GLN A 3 13.58 3.78 0.79
N ILE A 4 13.46 2.58 1.36
CA ILE A 4 12.98 2.37 2.72
C ILE A 4 14.14 2.64 3.71
N SER A 5 13.89 3.47 4.72
CA SER A 5 14.89 3.88 5.72
C SER A 5 14.69 3.20 7.07
N LEU A 6 13.45 2.84 7.42
CA LEU A 6 13.08 2.18 8.66
C LEU A 6 12.01 1.11 8.40
N VAL A 7 12.13 -0.02 9.08
CA VAL A 7 11.07 -1.02 9.20
C VAL A 7 10.92 -1.37 10.67
N GLU A 8 9.70 -1.28 11.19
CA GLU A 8 9.39 -1.54 12.59
C GLU A 8 8.14 -2.41 12.75
N TYR A 9 8.15 -3.23 13.81
CA TYR A 9 6.98 -3.96 14.26
C TYR A 9 6.25 -3.10 15.29
N VAL A 10 4.99 -2.78 15.01
CA VAL A 10 4.15 -2.00 15.92
C VAL A 10 3.11 -2.96 16.52
N PRO A 11 3.23 -3.27 17.82
CA PRO A 11 2.21 -4.06 18.50
C PRO A 11 0.93 -3.25 18.61
N ASP A 12 -0.18 -3.84 18.17
CA ASP A 12 -1.53 -3.36 18.48
C ASP A 12 -2.30 -4.57 19.00
N ASP A 13 -2.48 -4.58 20.33
CA ASP A 13 -3.05 -5.69 21.09
C ASP A 13 -4.58 -5.74 20.99
N ILE A 14 -5.21 -4.80 20.28
CA ILE A 14 -6.67 -4.67 20.15
C ILE A 14 -7.13 -5.01 18.73
N GLU A 15 -6.41 -4.57 17.70
CA GLU A 15 -6.89 -4.68 16.31
C GLU A 15 -6.11 -5.67 15.45
N ALA A 16 -4.77 -5.56 15.40
CA ALA A 16 -3.91 -6.41 14.56
C ALA A 16 -2.42 -6.21 14.83
N LYS A 17 -1.60 -7.23 14.54
CA LYS A 17 -0.15 -7.02 14.45
C LYS A 17 0.19 -6.32 13.14
N GLN A 18 0.96 -5.23 13.19
CA GLN A 18 1.35 -4.49 11.98
C GLN A 18 2.87 -4.34 11.82
N LEU A 19 3.34 -4.43 10.58
CA LEU A 19 4.63 -3.89 10.18
C LEU A 19 4.44 -2.52 9.57
N ARG A 20 5.34 -1.60 9.88
CA ARG A 20 5.40 -0.27 9.27
C ARG A 20 6.77 -0.07 8.65
N ALA A 21 6.80 0.38 7.41
CA ALA A 21 7.99 0.82 6.73
C ALA A 21 7.89 2.31 6.43
N SER A 22 8.95 3.06 6.72
CA SER A 22 9.05 4.49 6.40
C SER A 22 10.00 4.68 5.22
N PHE A 23 9.57 5.46 4.24
CA PHE A 23 10.38 5.80 3.08
C PHE A 23 11.20 7.06 3.36
N ASP A 24 12.44 7.09 2.85
CA ASP A 24 13.18 8.34 2.71
C ASP A 24 12.64 9.09 1.49
N PRO A 25 11.89 10.19 1.67
CA PRO A 25 11.14 10.81 0.59
C PRO A 25 12.03 11.38 -0.52
N VAL A 26 13.31 11.68 -0.22
CA VAL A 26 14.26 12.17 -1.23
C VAL A 26 14.81 11.06 -2.13
N ARG A 27 14.58 9.80 -1.77
CA ARG A 27 15.04 8.62 -2.52
C ARG A 27 13.94 7.99 -3.36
N LEU A 28 12.70 8.39 -3.12
CA LEU A 28 11.58 8.07 -4.01
C LEU A 28 11.79 8.79 -5.34
N ASP A 29 11.31 8.16 -6.41
CA ASP A 29 11.33 8.73 -7.75
C ASP A 29 9.88 8.91 -8.25
N PRO A 30 9.46 10.14 -8.59
CA PRO A 30 10.10 11.39 -8.17
C PRO A 30 10.03 11.56 -6.63
N PRO A 31 10.87 12.42 -6.05
CA PRO A 31 10.81 12.76 -4.62
C PRO A 31 9.49 13.41 -4.24
N THR A 32 8.96 13.11 -3.05
CA THR A 32 7.57 13.48 -2.71
C THR A 32 7.45 14.68 -1.77
N GLY A 33 8.45 14.95 -0.93
CA GLY A 33 8.47 16.12 -0.03
C GLY A 33 9.35 15.92 1.22
N PRO A 34 9.16 16.72 2.29
CA PRO A 34 9.96 16.60 3.52
C PRO A 34 9.47 15.49 4.47
N ASP A 35 8.19 15.12 4.43
CA ASP A 35 7.59 14.17 5.37
C ASP A 35 7.75 12.73 4.84
N SER A 36 7.91 11.76 5.73
CA SER A 36 8.15 10.36 5.34
C SER A 36 6.84 9.66 4.94
N PRO A 37 6.72 9.14 3.71
CA PRO A 37 5.64 8.23 3.38
C PRO A 37 5.76 6.92 4.16
N GLU A 38 4.63 6.25 4.36
CA GLU A 38 4.55 5.02 5.13
C GLU A 38 3.89 3.90 4.33
N LEU A 39 4.44 2.69 4.41
CA LEU A 39 3.75 1.45 4.07
C LEU A 39 3.40 0.72 5.36
N THR A 40 2.13 0.42 5.55
CA THR A 40 1.65 -0.40 6.67
C THR A 40 1.14 -1.73 6.16
N VAL A 41 1.53 -2.80 6.83
CA VAL A 41 1.05 -4.16 6.55
C VAL A 41 0.40 -4.68 7.80
N LYS A 42 -0.90 -4.96 7.73
CA LYS A 42 -1.70 -5.53 8.81
C LYS A 42 -2.15 -6.93 8.44
N TRP A 43 -2.01 -7.87 9.36
CA TRP A 43 -2.57 -9.22 9.24
C TRP A 43 -3.64 -9.44 10.29
N TYR A 44 -4.78 -9.93 9.84
CA TYR A 44 -5.94 -10.28 10.64
C TYR A 44 -6.08 -11.80 10.63
N ARG A 45 -6.06 -12.41 11.81
CA ARG A 45 -6.34 -13.84 11.95
C ARG A 45 -7.84 -14.05 12.04
N GLN A 46 -8.44 -14.63 11.01
CA GLN A 46 -9.87 -14.88 10.92
C GLN A 46 -10.16 -16.28 10.35
N ASP A 47 -11.37 -16.77 10.61
CA ASP A 47 -11.88 -18.04 10.04
C ASP A 47 -12.87 -17.71 8.91
N PRO A 48 -12.78 -18.35 7.74
CA PRO A 48 -11.93 -19.51 7.41
C PRO A 48 -10.51 -19.15 6.94
N HIS A 49 -10.22 -17.86 6.71
CA HIS A 49 -8.96 -17.42 6.12
C HIS A 49 -8.40 -16.19 6.83
N ASP A 50 -7.09 -16.20 7.07
CA ASP A 50 -6.35 -14.99 7.42
C ASP A 50 -6.42 -14.00 6.26
N TRP A 51 -6.66 -12.73 6.59
CA TRP A 51 -6.69 -11.63 5.63
C TRP A 51 -5.65 -10.58 5.98
N PHE A 52 -5.29 -9.76 5.00
CA PHE A 52 -4.36 -8.66 5.21
C PHE A 52 -4.88 -7.36 4.59
N ARG A 53 -4.33 -6.26 5.07
CA ARG A 53 -4.41 -4.95 4.41
C ARG A 53 -3.00 -4.37 4.31
N VAL A 54 -2.64 -3.95 3.11
CA VAL A 54 -1.41 -3.19 2.85
C VAL A 54 -1.82 -1.80 2.41
N ASN A 55 -1.26 -0.77 3.06
CA ASN A 55 -1.54 0.63 2.71
C ASN A 55 -0.25 1.41 2.60
N TYR A 56 -0.07 2.09 1.46
CA TYR A 56 0.85 3.19 1.28
C TYR A 56 0.14 4.51 1.54
N THR A 57 0.80 5.46 2.21
CA THR A 57 0.31 6.81 2.40
C THR A 57 1.45 7.80 2.26
N ASP A 58 1.26 8.78 1.39
CA ASP A 58 2.19 9.88 1.18
C ASP A 58 1.59 11.19 1.70
N PRO A 59 2.03 11.67 2.87
CA PRO A 59 1.49 12.91 3.46
C PRO A 59 1.83 14.15 2.63
N ASN A 60 2.87 14.10 1.79
CA ASN A 60 3.30 15.26 1.01
C ASN A 60 2.41 15.51 -0.19
N THR A 61 1.89 14.44 -0.81
CA THR A 61 1.04 14.54 -2.00
C THR A 61 -0.43 14.25 -1.70
N GLY A 62 -0.77 13.79 -0.49
CA GLY A 62 -2.10 13.30 -0.15
C GLY A 62 -2.50 12.01 -0.87
N PHE A 63 -1.51 11.28 -1.41
CA PHE A 63 -1.75 10.05 -2.15
C PHE A 63 -1.85 8.86 -1.20
N HIS A 64 -2.88 8.05 -1.39
CA HIS A 64 -3.07 6.80 -0.67
C HIS A 64 -3.28 5.68 -1.69
N ALA A 65 -2.64 4.54 -1.46
CA ALA A 65 -2.84 3.34 -2.26
C ALA A 65 -2.88 2.13 -1.33
N GLY A 66 -3.73 1.16 -1.61
CA GLY A 66 -3.87 0.00 -0.75
C GLY A 66 -4.35 -1.24 -1.47
N TRP A 67 -3.87 -2.38 -0.97
CA TRP A 67 -4.29 -3.73 -1.38
C TRP A 67 -5.01 -4.36 -0.21
N HIS A 68 -6.30 -4.60 -0.37
CA HIS A 68 -7.17 -5.03 0.72
C HIS A 68 -7.79 -6.38 0.43
N GLN A 69 -7.86 -7.20 1.49
CA GLN A 69 -8.77 -8.33 1.60
C GLN A 69 -9.81 -7.97 2.65
N ASP A 70 -11.04 -7.73 2.22
CA ASP A 70 -12.17 -7.44 3.10
C ASP A 70 -13.50 -7.82 2.45
N GLU A 71 -14.58 -7.69 3.23
CA GLU A 71 -15.94 -7.98 2.80
C GLU A 71 -16.70 -6.73 2.35
N ASP A 72 -16.07 -5.56 2.34
CA ASP A 72 -16.73 -4.28 2.05
C ASP A 72 -17.06 -4.16 0.54
N HIS A 73 -16.29 -4.87 -0.30
CA HIS A 73 -16.42 -4.83 -1.77
C HIS A 73 -16.49 -6.22 -2.43
N PRO A 74 -17.51 -7.04 -2.11
CA PRO A 74 -17.57 -8.43 -2.54
C PRO A 74 -17.65 -8.60 -4.07
N ALA A 75 -18.11 -7.57 -4.78
CA ALA A 75 -18.17 -7.56 -6.25
C ALA A 75 -16.79 -7.51 -6.92
N LEU A 76 -15.74 -7.12 -6.20
CA LEU A 76 -14.36 -7.03 -6.72
C LEU A 76 -13.58 -8.34 -6.52
N GLY A 77 -14.19 -9.37 -5.94
CA GLY A 77 -13.55 -10.64 -5.62
C GLY A 77 -12.89 -10.63 -4.24
N ARG A 78 -11.93 -11.53 -4.03
CA ARG A 78 -11.29 -11.74 -2.72
C ARG A 78 -10.35 -10.61 -2.32
N ALA A 79 -9.73 -9.96 -3.29
CA ALA A 79 -8.80 -8.86 -3.08
C ALA A 79 -9.06 -7.75 -4.08
N HIS A 80 -8.82 -6.53 -3.67
CA HIS A 80 -8.91 -5.38 -4.56
C HIS A 80 -7.78 -4.40 -4.27
N PHE A 81 -7.42 -3.64 -5.31
CA PHE A 81 -6.60 -2.45 -5.18
C PHE A 81 -7.53 -1.23 -5.11
N GLN A 82 -7.14 -0.26 -4.29
CA GLN A 82 -7.79 1.05 -4.20
C GLN A 82 -6.72 2.13 -4.09
N TYR A 83 -6.95 3.27 -4.73
CA TYR A 83 -6.16 4.48 -4.48
C TYR A 83 -7.06 5.70 -4.33
N SER A 84 -6.53 6.71 -3.66
CA SER A 84 -7.03 8.08 -3.68
C SER A 84 -5.88 9.07 -3.90
N ALA A 85 -6.14 10.04 -4.76
CA ALA A 85 -5.31 11.20 -5.05
C ALA A 85 -6.15 12.48 -4.86
N ALA A 86 -5.57 13.65 -5.10
CA ALA A 86 -6.21 14.94 -4.82
C ALA A 86 -7.63 15.09 -5.41
N ASP A 87 -7.85 14.58 -6.63
CA ASP A 87 -9.12 14.74 -7.36
C ASP A 87 -9.73 13.41 -7.84
N GLU A 88 -9.11 12.27 -7.53
CA GLU A 88 -9.54 10.97 -8.03
C GLU A 88 -9.49 9.90 -6.94
N GLU A 89 -10.50 9.04 -6.95
CA GLU A 89 -10.50 7.80 -6.20
C GLU A 89 -11.00 6.68 -7.11
N ASN A 90 -10.28 5.56 -7.16
CA ASN A 90 -10.67 4.43 -7.96
C ASN A 90 -10.28 3.10 -7.29
N ARG A 91 -10.92 2.02 -7.71
CA ARG A 91 -10.69 0.67 -7.19
C ARG A 91 -11.08 -0.39 -8.21
N TRP A 92 -10.36 -1.51 -8.19
CA TRP A 92 -10.65 -2.68 -9.02
C TRP A 92 -10.20 -3.97 -8.35
N GLY A 93 -10.82 -5.07 -8.76
CA GLY A 93 -10.46 -6.41 -8.31
C GLY A 93 -9.08 -6.83 -8.82
N ILE A 94 -8.32 -7.54 -7.99
CA ILE A 94 -6.99 -8.05 -8.32
C ILE A 94 -6.83 -9.51 -7.92
N THR A 95 -5.83 -10.15 -8.49
CA THR A 95 -5.38 -11.50 -8.11
C THR A 95 -3.86 -11.48 -7.98
N PHE A 96 -3.33 -12.18 -6.98
CA PHE A 96 -1.88 -12.33 -6.81
C PHE A 96 -1.39 -13.58 -7.54
N GLU A 97 -0.16 -13.52 -8.05
CA GLU A 97 0.47 -14.69 -8.67
C GLU A 97 0.89 -15.73 -7.61
N HIS A 98 1.19 -15.24 -6.40
CA HIS A 98 1.60 -16.07 -5.28
C HIS A 98 0.55 -16.12 -4.17
N GLU A 99 0.54 -17.23 -3.43
CA GLU A 99 -0.30 -17.41 -2.23
C GLU A 99 0.50 -17.24 -0.93
N THR A 100 1.84 -17.18 -1.01
CA THR A 100 2.70 -17.01 0.16
C THR A 100 2.75 -15.54 0.58
N PRO A 101 2.42 -15.18 1.83
CA PRO A 101 2.28 -13.78 2.24
C PRO A 101 3.51 -12.89 1.98
N SER A 102 4.73 -13.43 2.09
CA SER A 102 5.95 -12.66 1.81
C SER A 102 6.13 -12.37 0.32
N LEU A 103 5.78 -13.34 -0.55
CA LEU A 103 5.86 -13.17 -2.00
C LEU A 103 4.83 -12.15 -2.49
N ILE A 104 3.61 -12.22 -1.95
CA ILE A 104 2.56 -11.22 -2.20
C ILE A 104 3.02 -9.82 -1.78
N LEU A 105 3.68 -9.69 -0.62
CA LEU A 105 4.17 -8.38 -0.17
C LEU A 105 5.27 -7.82 -1.08
N TRP A 106 6.16 -8.66 -1.62
CA TRP A 106 7.16 -8.22 -2.59
C TRP A 106 6.50 -7.76 -3.90
N GLU A 107 5.54 -8.53 -4.44
CA GLU A 107 4.75 -8.13 -5.62
C GLU A 107 4.16 -6.72 -5.44
N MET A 108 3.53 -6.45 -4.29
CA MET A 108 2.92 -5.12 -4.02
C MET A 108 3.95 -4.00 -3.90
N VAL A 109 5.10 -4.25 -3.29
CA VAL A 109 6.14 -3.22 -3.11
C VAL A 109 6.77 -2.86 -4.45
N ASP A 110 7.01 -3.86 -5.30
CA ASP A 110 7.56 -3.63 -6.64
C ASP A 110 6.52 -2.88 -7.51
N GLU A 111 5.26 -3.35 -7.55
CA GLU A 111 4.17 -2.68 -8.27
C GLU A 111 3.95 -1.23 -7.78
N LEU A 112 4.03 -1.01 -6.46
CA LEU A 112 3.90 0.33 -5.86
C LEU A 112 4.95 1.30 -6.42
N LEU A 113 6.20 0.86 -6.47
CA LEU A 113 7.34 1.70 -6.78
C LEU A 113 7.55 1.88 -8.28
N GLU A 114 7.30 0.84 -9.06
CA GLU A 114 7.57 0.81 -10.50
C GLU A 114 6.40 1.36 -11.32
N ASP A 115 5.15 1.11 -10.90
CA ASP A 115 3.97 1.41 -11.72
C ASP A 115 3.01 2.38 -11.04
N VAL A 116 2.58 2.08 -9.81
CA VAL A 116 1.46 2.81 -9.18
C VAL A 116 1.83 4.25 -8.84
N ARG A 117 2.94 4.50 -8.15
CA ARG A 117 3.37 5.86 -7.82
C ARG A 117 3.62 6.68 -9.09
N PRO A 118 4.44 6.24 -10.06
CA PRO A 118 4.68 7.03 -11.27
C PRO A 118 3.41 7.33 -12.07
N THR A 119 2.47 6.38 -12.12
CA THR A 119 1.26 6.52 -12.94
C THR A 119 0.21 7.40 -12.28
N TYR A 120 -0.12 7.17 -11.02
CA TYR A 120 -1.33 7.74 -10.40
C TYR A 120 -1.02 8.87 -9.41
N GLN A 121 0.17 8.91 -8.83
CA GLN A 121 0.53 9.96 -7.86
C GLN A 121 0.75 11.31 -8.53
N TYR A 122 1.18 11.33 -9.80
CA TYR A 122 1.56 12.54 -10.54
C TYR A 122 0.76 12.76 -11.84
N ALA A 123 -0.28 11.94 -12.10
CA ALA A 123 -1.07 11.98 -13.34
C ALA A 123 -1.63 13.38 -13.70
N ASN A 124 -1.77 14.29 -12.73
CA ASN A 124 -2.42 15.59 -12.92
C ASN A 124 -1.45 16.80 -12.92
N GLU A 125 -0.13 16.61 -12.89
CA GLU A 125 0.82 17.74 -12.99
C GLU A 125 1.14 18.18 -14.44
N GLU A 126 0.66 17.45 -15.47
CA GLU A 126 0.82 17.79 -16.90
C GLU A 126 -0.47 18.25 -17.60
N SER A 127 -1.36 19.03 -16.96
CA SER A 127 -2.51 19.67 -17.64
C SER A 127 -2.63 21.17 -17.38
#